data_AF-A0A2R5EFR7-F1
#
_entry.id   AF-A0A2R5EFR7-F1
#
_cell.length_a   1.000
_cell.length_b   1.000
_cell.length_c   1.000
_cell.angle_alpha   90.00
_cell.angle_beta   90.00
_cell.angle_gamma   90.00
#
_symmetry.space_group_name_H-M   'P 1'
#
loop_
_entity.id
_entity.type
_entity.pdbx_description
1 polymer ?
#
loop_
_entity_poly.entity_id
_entity_poly.type
_entity_poly.pdbx_seq_one_letter_code
_entity_poly.pdbx_strand_id
1 'polypeptide(L)'
;MDAFFTIYVMIVALAVAGGGMLLLVGYIDSVPASVAHGWRWAAVTLALPVVGPIYFCCKHWDNFARTGKQLMAGAVLMLLAMGGLYGLGPWFAKRAVEMAGG
;
A
#
# COMPACT_ATOMS: atom_id res chain seq x y z
N MET A 1 20.57 17.90 -7.78
CA MET A 1 19.17 17.69 -7.37
C MET A 1 18.85 18.69 -6.26
N ASP A 2 17.70 19.34 -6.33
CA ASP A 2 17.23 20.23 -5.27
C ASP A 2 16.79 19.43 -4.03
N ALA A 3 17.11 19.95 -2.83
CA ALA A 3 16.85 19.26 -1.57
C ALA A 3 15.36 18.93 -1.35
N PHE A 4 14.47 19.79 -1.86
CA PHE A 4 13.02 19.59 -1.79
C PHE A 4 12.56 18.39 -2.62
N PHE A 5 13.04 18.25 -3.86
CA PHE A 5 12.78 17.06 -4.67
C PHE A 5 13.32 15.79 -4.01
N THR A 6 14.54 15.83 -3.46
CA THR A 6 15.12 14.67 -2.76
C THR A 6 14.25 14.23 -1.58
N ILE A 7 13.81 15.16 -0.72
CA ILE A 7 12.95 14.83 0.43
C ILE A 7 11.60 14.29 -0.05
N TYR A 8 11.00 14.89 -1.08
CA TYR A 8 9.76 14.40 -1.68
C TYR A 8 9.88 12.95 -2.16
N VAL A 9 10.89 12.65 -2.99
CA VAL A 9 11.12 11.30 -3.51
C VAL A 9 11.40 10.32 -2.36
N MET A 10 12.16 10.74 -1.35
CA MET A 10 12.44 9.91 -0.17
C MET A 10 11.16 9.57 0.60
N ILE A 11 10.26 10.54 0.84
CA ILE A 11 9.00 10.29 1.53
C ILE A 11 8.13 9.32 0.74
N VAL A 12 8.00 9.54 -0.57
CA VAL A 12 7.22 8.64 -1.45
C VAL A 12 7.84 7.24 -1.46
N ALA A 13 9.15 7.12 -1.60
CA ALA A 13 9.85 5.84 -1.63
C ALA A 13 9.67 5.07 -0.32
N LEU A 14 9.79 5.74 0.84
CA LEU A 14 9.55 5.14 2.15
C LEU A 14 8.09 4.71 2.33
N ALA A 15 7.13 5.53 1.86
CA ALA A 15 5.72 5.17 1.90
C ALA A 15 5.40 3.96 1.02
N VAL A 16 5.96 3.88 -0.19
CA VAL A 16 5.81 2.71 -1.08
C VAL A 16 6.49 1.47 -0.49
N ALA A 17 7.72 1.59 -0.01
CA ALA A 17 8.47 0.47 0.55
C ALA A 17 7.80 -0.07 1.83
N GLY A 18 7.47 0.83 2.76
CA GLY A 18 6.79 0.46 4.00
C GLY A 18 5.37 -0.05 3.74
N GLY A 19 4.59 0.68 2.92
CA GLY A 19 3.22 0.31 2.57
C GLY A 19 3.14 -1.03 1.86
N GLY A 20 3.99 -1.22 0.84
CA GLY A 20 4.11 -2.47 0.10
C GLY A 20 4.52 -3.64 0.98
N MET A 21 5.50 -3.45 1.89
CA MET A 21 5.93 -4.51 2.81
C MET A 21 4.82 -4.92 3.79
N LEU A 22 4.12 -3.94 4.36
CA LEU A 22 3.01 -4.21 5.29
C LEU A 22 1.88 -4.98 4.59
N LEU A 23 1.54 -4.58 3.35
CA LEU A 23 0.56 -5.29 2.53
C LEU A 23 1.00 -6.70 2.19
N LEU A 24 2.25 -6.89 1.78
CA LEU A 24 2.79 -8.19 1.39
C LEU A 24 2.76 -9.18 2.56
N VAL A 25 3.29 -8.77 3.72
CA VAL A 25 3.31 -9.62 4.92
C VAL A 25 1.88 -9.90 5.38
N GLY A 26 1.01 -8.88 5.40
CA GLY A 26 -0.40 -9.07 5.76
C GLY A 26 -1.14 -10.01 4.81
N TYR A 27 -0.82 -9.95 3.51
CA TYR A 27 -1.38 -10.84 2.49
C TYR A 27 -0.94 -12.29 2.73
N ILE A 28 0.37 -12.52 2.92
CA ILE A 28 0.94 -13.84 3.20
C ILE A 28 0.28 -14.48 4.43
N ASP A 29 0.02 -13.72 5.47
CA ASP A 29 -0.66 -14.21 6.68
C ASP A 29 -2.16 -14.49 6.44
N SER A 30 -2.83 -13.62 5.68
CA SER A 30 -4.27 -13.70 5.44
C SER A 30 -4.69 -14.83 4.50
N VAL A 31 -3.84 -15.23 3.55
CA VAL A 31 -4.13 -16.28 2.57
C VAL A 31 -4.41 -17.63 3.25
N PRO A 32 -3.50 -18.22 4.04
CA PRO A 32 -3.76 -19.50 4.71
C PRO A 32 -4.91 -19.39 5.72
N ALA A 33 -5.05 -18.25 6.40
CA ALA A 33 -6.15 -18.02 7.33
C ALA A 33 -7.52 -18.03 6.64
N SER A 34 -7.62 -17.44 5.45
CA SER A 34 -8.85 -17.40 4.66
C SER A 34 -9.20 -18.77 4.07
N VAL A 35 -8.21 -19.58 3.70
CA VAL A 35 -8.41 -20.97 3.25
C VAL A 35 -8.96 -21.83 4.39
N ALA A 36 -8.44 -21.67 5.61
CA ALA A 36 -8.92 -22.39 6.79
C ALA A 36 -10.39 -22.06 7.15
N HIS A 37 -10.87 -20.86 6.81
CA HIS A 37 -12.26 -20.44 7.03
C HIS A 37 -13.21 -20.80 5.88
N GLY A 38 -12.70 -21.42 4.81
CA GLY A 38 -13.50 -21.99 3.73
C GLY A 38 -13.27 -21.34 2.37
N TRP A 39 -13.66 -22.08 1.32
CA TRP A 39 -13.34 -21.75 -0.07
C TRP A 39 -13.84 -20.37 -0.54
N ARG A 40 -15.00 -19.91 -0.02
CA ARG A 40 -15.54 -18.58 -0.37
C ARG A 40 -14.63 -17.45 0.09
N TRP A 41 -14.05 -17.57 1.28
CA TRP A 41 -13.12 -16.56 1.82
C TRP A 41 -11.81 -16.59 1.03
N ALA A 42 -11.25 -17.77 0.78
CA ALA A 42 -10.07 -17.93 -0.06
C ALA A 42 -10.25 -17.30 -1.45
N ALA A 43 -11.40 -17.51 -2.10
CA ALA A 43 -11.70 -16.93 -3.40
C ALA A 43 -11.69 -15.39 -3.37
N VAL A 44 -12.28 -14.77 -2.34
CA VAL A 44 -12.28 -13.30 -2.19
C VAL A 44 -10.86 -12.76 -1.94
N THR A 45 -10.09 -13.42 -1.06
CA THR A 45 -8.71 -13.01 -0.75
C THR A 45 -7.80 -13.09 -1.97
N LEU A 46 -7.94 -14.15 -2.78
CA LEU A 46 -7.14 -14.35 -3.99
C LEU A 46 -7.58 -13.45 -5.15
N ALA A 47 -8.89 -13.20 -5.30
CA ALA A 47 -9.42 -12.34 -6.36
C ALA A 47 -9.05 -10.86 -6.15
N LEU A 48 -9.01 -10.41 -4.90
CA LEU A 48 -8.72 -9.03 -4.52
C LEU A 48 -7.58 -9.00 -3.49
N PRO A 49 -6.30 -8.95 -3.91
CA PRO A 49 -5.14 -9.18 -3.03
C PRO A 49 -4.91 -8.11 -1.95
N VAL A 50 -5.64 -7.00 -1.99
CA VAL A 50 -5.62 -5.98 -0.92
C VAL A 50 -6.99 -5.90 -0.23
N VAL A 51 -8.05 -5.71 -1.01
CA VAL A 51 -9.41 -5.52 -0.46
C VAL A 51 -9.95 -6.81 0.17
N GLY A 52 -9.68 -7.97 -0.42
CA GLY A 52 -10.12 -9.28 0.07
C GLY A 52 -9.57 -9.61 1.46
N PRO A 53 -8.23 -9.57 1.68
CA PRO A 53 -7.63 -9.71 3.00
C PRO A 53 -8.18 -8.74 4.03
N ILE A 54 -8.33 -7.46 3.67
CA ILE A 54 -8.88 -6.43 4.56
C ILE A 54 -10.30 -6.82 4.96
N TYR A 55 -11.15 -7.18 3.99
CA TYR A 55 -12.52 -7.60 4.23
C TYR A 55 -12.60 -8.84 5.13
N PHE A 56 -11.76 -9.85 4.88
CA PHE A 56 -11.66 -11.06 5.71
C PHE A 56 -11.28 -10.72 7.16
N CYS A 57 -10.21 -9.95 7.35
CA CYS A 57 -9.72 -9.55 8.67
C CYS A 57 -10.73 -8.67 9.42
N CYS A 58 -11.42 -7.75 8.73
CA CYS A 58 -12.50 -6.96 9.33
C CYS A 58 -13.67 -7.83 9.80
N LYS A 59 -13.99 -8.91 9.08
CA LYS A 59 -15.08 -9.82 9.48
C LYS A 59 -14.71 -10.72 10.65
N HIS A 60 -13.42 -11.02 10.82
CA HIS A 60 -12.88 -11.94 11.84
C HIS A 60 -11.90 -11.19 12.76
N TRP A 61 -12.28 -9.97 13.16
CA TRP A 61 -11.37 -9.02 13.82
C TRP A 61 -10.78 -9.54 15.12
N ASP A 62 -11.56 -10.25 15.94
CA ASP A 62 -11.11 -10.76 17.24
C ASP A 62 -9.88 -11.69 17.11
N ASN A 63 -9.78 -12.44 16.02
CA ASN A 63 -8.66 -13.36 15.77
C ASN A 63 -7.53 -12.73 14.93
N PHE A 64 -7.84 -11.71 14.11
CA PHE A 64 -6.92 -11.18 13.09
C PHE A 64 -6.69 -9.66 13.17
N ALA A 65 -6.98 -9.01 14.30
CA ALA A 65 -6.84 -7.57 14.47
C ALA A 65 -5.43 -7.03 14.14
N ARG A 66 -4.37 -7.81 14.44
CA ARG A 66 -2.99 -7.42 14.13
C ARG A 66 -2.76 -7.35 12.62
N THR A 67 -3.07 -8.44 11.91
CA THR A 67 -2.95 -8.52 10.44
C THR A 67 -3.85 -7.51 9.76
N GLY A 68 -5.07 -7.29 10.27
CA GLY A 68 -6.00 -6.28 9.77
C GLY A 68 -5.46 -4.85 9.89
N LYS A 69 -4.92 -4.47 11.06
CA LYS A 69 -4.26 -3.15 11.25
C LYS A 69 -3.07 -2.97 10.32
N GLN A 70 -2.29 -4.04 10.12
CA GLN A 70 -1.13 -4.01 9.23
C GLN A 70 -1.53 -3.78 7.78
N LEU A 71 -2.54 -4.50 7.29
CA LEU A 71 -3.09 -4.33 5.95
C LEU A 71 -3.67 -2.92 5.74
N MET A 72 -4.42 -2.40 6.72
CA MET A 72 -4.95 -1.03 6.65
C MET A 72 -3.84 0.02 6.64
N ALA A 73 -2.84 -0.10 7.52
CA ALA A 73 -1.71 0.82 7.55
C ALA A 73 -0.94 0.79 6.21
N GLY A 74 -0.70 -0.41 5.67
CA GLY A 74 -0.08 -0.59 4.37
C GLY A 74 -0.88 0.06 3.23
N ALA A 75 -2.20 -0.16 3.21
CA ALA A 75 -3.10 0.44 2.22
C ALA A 75 -3.11 1.98 2.31
N VAL A 76 -3.16 2.56 3.51
CA VAL A 76 -3.10 4.02 3.71
C VAL A 76 -1.78 4.58 3.21
N LEU A 77 -0.65 3.95 3.52
CA LEU A 77 0.66 4.40 3.03
C LEU A 77 0.74 4.36 1.50
N MET A 78 0.20 3.31 0.87
CA MET A 78 0.14 3.20 -0.59
C MET A 78 -0.76 4.28 -1.20
N LEU A 79 -1.91 4.56 -0.60
CA LEU A 79 -2.81 5.63 -1.06
C LEU A 79 -2.15 7.01 -0.93
N LEU A 80 -1.42 7.26 0.16
CA LEU A 80 -0.64 8.50 0.33
C LEU A 80 0.48 8.61 -0.69
N ALA A 81 1.20 7.51 -0.96
CA ALA A 81 2.23 7.49 -1.99
C ALA A 81 1.66 7.77 -3.39
N MET A 82 0.55 7.13 -3.74
CA MET A 82 -0.15 7.38 -5.01
C MET A 82 -0.65 8.82 -5.08
N GLY A 83 -1.28 9.33 -4.02
CA GLY A 83 -1.73 10.72 -3.95
C GLY A 83 -0.59 11.72 -4.11
N GLY A 84 0.56 11.45 -3.47
CA GLY A 84 1.78 12.23 -3.62
C GLY A 84 2.31 12.21 -5.05
N LEU A 85 2.40 11.03 -5.66
CA LEU A 85 2.88 10.85 -7.03
C LEU A 85 1.97 11.52 -8.07
N TYR A 86 0.66 11.31 -8.00
CA TYR A 86 -0.27 11.88 -8.97
C TYR A 86 -0.56 13.37 -8.72
N GLY A 87 -0.50 13.82 -7.46
CA GLY A 87 -0.75 15.21 -7.10
C GLY A 87 0.48 16.10 -7.30
N LEU A 88 1.62 15.74 -6.71
CA LEU A 88 2.83 16.56 -6.70
C LEU A 88 3.85 16.14 -7.76
N GLY A 89 3.79 14.89 -8.24
CA GLY A 89 4.71 14.40 -9.28
C GLY A 89 4.70 15.22 -10.58
N PRO A 90 3.54 15.63 -11.14
CA PRO A 90 3.51 16.46 -12.34
C PRO A 90 4.18 17.82 -12.17
N TRP A 91 4.12 18.39 -10.95
CA TRP A 91 4.78 19.67 -10.64
C TRP A 91 6.30 19.54 -10.69
N PHE A 92 6.85 18.50 -10.04
CA PHE A 92 8.29 18.23 -10.07
C PHE A 92 8.77 17.78 -11.45
N ALA A 93 7.95 17.03 -12.21
CA ALA A 93 8.29 16.62 -13.57
C ALA A 93 8.43 17.83 -14.51
N LYS A 94 7.50 18.79 -14.46
CA LYS A 94 7.60 20.04 -15.22
C LYS A 94 8.87 20.81 -14.88
N ARG A 95 9.15 20.95 -13.58
CA ARG A 95 10.33 21.66 -13.09
C ARG A 95 11.64 21.00 -13.52
N ALA A 96 11.69 19.67 -13.56
CA ALA A 96 12.85 18.92 -14.04
C ALA A 96 13.09 19.11 -15.55
N VAL A 97 12.02 19.16 -16.36
CA VAL A 97 12.12 19.42 -17.81
C VAL A 97 12.57 20.85 -18.09
N GLU A 98 12.04 21.85 -17.37
CA GLU A 98 12.45 23.25 -17.50
C GLU A 98 13.94 23.46 -17.20
N MET A 99 14.50 22.73 -16.23
CA MET A 99 15.92 22.77 -15.90
C MET A 99 16.81 22.06 -16.93
N ALA A 100 16.26 21.11 -17.70
CA ALA A 100 17.01 20.32 -18.68
C ALA A 100 16.94 20.88 -20.11
N GLY A 101 15.93 21.70 -20.41
CA GLY A 101 15.75 22.37 -21.70
C GLY A 101 16.30 23.81 -21.77
N GLY A 102 16.96 24.26 -20.69
CA GLY A 102 17.66 25.56 -20.62
C GLY A 102 19.13 25.46 -20.99
#